data_AF-A0A7C2NYW3-F1
#
_entry.id   AF-A0A7C2NYW3-F1
#
_cell.length_a   1.000
_cell.length_b   1.000
_cell.length_c   1.000
_cell.angle_alpha   90.00
_cell.angle_beta   90.00
_cell.angle_gamma   90.00
#
_symmetry.space_group_name_H-M   'P 1'
#
loop_
_entity.id
_entity.type
_entity.pdbx_description
1 polymer ?
#
loop_
_entity_poly.entity_id
_entity_poly.type
_entity_poly.pdbx_seq_one_letter_code
_entity_poly.pdbx_strand_id
1 'polypeptide(L)'
;MAHSERLERALPLLLFAGGLALYFAGAARLADTAMHERDNVFFRSDTERAFRDLTGRWDADHRRTSTHPLFVLIHHPLGRGLTHALRAAGVPPREARERASALLTGAAGGLAAALAFRLLRTAGVSLAFAGFFSAILAASAAHWAFASIPETWIFSALSLAWLALETVRRPSAPEWRFQLPAVYAIGVVTTNLVPVGVLAWLRHALRGAAFPAAPARALRSTALALGLVAALALVQQALYPTTTLFFLPNSVTKETKWVKWTHWLERPGPTVQILGRSLLLDNVLAPAPYRTEHEGLPMASIEEARRAHYRARWPAVALWALVLAAAGVGALRGALWRPLGVAALGLLAFHFAFHSFFGNDRFLYAAGWTLFTVLAVALGFEAAVPRARAPRAAACALLAAFLLLQLGFNWRFLGELRDAAGPGPRALAPAAAPRAGP
;
A
#
# COMPACT_ATOMS: atom_id res chain seq x y z
N MET A 1 -0.82 -34.85 -2.37
CA MET A 1 -1.48 -33.81 -3.19
C MET A 1 -2.62 -33.10 -2.44
N ALA A 2 -3.59 -33.83 -1.85
CA ALA A 2 -4.71 -33.23 -1.12
C ALA A 2 -4.32 -32.21 -0.02
N HIS A 3 -3.25 -32.46 0.74
CA HIS A 3 -2.79 -31.53 1.78
C HIS A 3 -2.29 -30.19 1.22
N SER A 4 -1.50 -30.21 0.14
CA SER A 4 -0.98 -28.99 -0.50
C SER A 4 -2.10 -28.13 -1.07
N GLU A 5 -3.15 -28.76 -1.63
CA GLU A 5 -4.31 -28.02 -2.12
C GLU A 5 -5.11 -27.37 -1.00
N ARG A 6 -5.29 -28.06 0.12
CA ARG A 6 -5.95 -27.48 1.31
C ARG A 6 -5.18 -26.26 1.81
N LEU A 7 -3.85 -26.36 1.94
CA LEU A 7 -3.00 -25.24 2.34
C LEU A 7 -3.08 -24.08 1.35
N GLU A 8 -3.05 -24.34 0.04
CA GLU A 8 -3.12 -23.29 -0.97
C GLU A 8 -4.47 -22.53 -0.96
N ARG A 9 -5.55 -23.20 -0.52
CA ARG A 9 -6.87 -22.57 -0.31
C ARG A 9 -6.96 -21.84 1.04
N ALA A 10 -6.35 -22.37 2.10
CA ALA A 10 -6.43 -21.82 3.45
C ALA A 10 -5.50 -20.61 3.66
N LEU A 11 -4.28 -20.64 3.10
CA LEU A 11 -3.28 -19.58 3.32
C LEU A 11 -3.75 -18.17 2.96
N PRO A 12 -4.43 -17.91 1.83
CA PRO A 12 -5.00 -16.59 1.55
C PRO A 12 -5.96 -16.10 2.64
N LEU A 13 -6.78 -16.98 3.19
CA LEU A 13 -7.74 -16.64 4.25
C LEU A 13 -7.00 -16.35 5.56
N LEU A 14 -5.97 -17.13 5.89
CA LEU A 14 -5.13 -16.89 7.06
C LEU A 14 -4.35 -15.58 6.94
N LEU A 15 -3.81 -15.27 5.76
CA LEU A 15 -3.14 -14.00 5.48
C LEU A 15 -4.11 -12.81 5.59
N PHE A 16 -5.33 -12.96 5.06
CA PHE A 16 -6.37 -11.94 5.20
C PHE A 16 -6.76 -11.71 6.66
N ALA A 17 -7.13 -12.77 7.38
CA ALA A 17 -7.58 -12.67 8.77
C ALA A 17 -6.45 -12.20 9.70
N GLY A 18 -5.25 -12.74 9.53
CA GLY A 18 -4.06 -12.34 10.28
C GLY A 18 -3.68 -10.88 10.01
N GLY A 19 -3.65 -10.47 8.74
CA GLY A 19 -3.41 -9.07 8.36
C GLY A 19 -4.46 -8.14 8.97
N LEU A 20 -5.75 -8.43 8.78
CA LEU A 20 -6.85 -7.64 9.34
C LEU A 20 -6.71 -7.47 10.86
N ALA A 21 -6.45 -8.55 11.59
CA ALA A 21 -6.28 -8.51 13.04
C ALA A 21 -5.08 -7.65 13.46
N LEU A 22 -3.93 -7.80 12.78
CA LEU A 22 -2.73 -7.03 13.05
C LEU A 22 -2.95 -5.52 12.80
N TYR A 23 -3.56 -5.16 11.69
CA TYR A 23 -3.81 -3.76 11.34
C TYR A 23 -4.88 -3.12 12.21
N PHE A 24 -5.91 -3.87 12.60
CA PHE A 24 -6.91 -3.38 13.55
C PHE A 24 -6.28 -3.12 14.93
N ALA A 25 -5.39 -4.01 15.38
CA ALA A 25 -4.61 -3.79 16.60
C ALA A 25 -3.65 -2.59 16.46
N GLY A 26 -3.05 -2.40 15.28
CA GLY A 26 -2.25 -1.22 14.95
C GLY A 26 -3.06 0.07 15.01
N ALA A 27 -4.28 0.07 14.46
CA ALA A 27 -5.19 1.21 14.50
C ALA A 27 -5.57 1.57 15.94
N ALA A 28 -5.88 0.55 16.76
CA ALA A 28 -6.15 0.73 18.19
C ALA A 28 -4.94 1.33 18.93
N ARG A 29 -3.72 0.93 18.55
CA ARG A 29 -2.48 1.47 19.13
C ARG A 29 -2.27 2.95 18.80
N LEU A 30 -2.77 3.43 17.66
CA LEU A 30 -2.65 4.82 17.20
C LEU A 30 -3.88 5.68 17.51
N ALA A 31 -4.91 5.12 18.15
CA ALA A 31 -6.24 5.74 18.28
C ALA A 31 -6.26 7.02 19.13
N ASP A 32 -5.29 7.23 20.01
CA ASP A 32 -5.17 8.41 20.87
C ASP A 32 -4.35 9.55 20.25
N THR A 33 -3.84 9.35 19.04
CA THR A 33 -3.17 10.42 18.26
C THR A 33 -4.20 11.32 17.57
N ALA A 34 -3.74 12.43 16.97
CA ALA A 34 -4.60 13.35 16.24
C ALA A 34 -5.04 12.85 14.84
N MET A 35 -4.79 11.58 14.47
CA MET A 35 -4.98 11.11 13.08
C MET A 35 -6.42 11.20 12.54
N HIS A 36 -7.43 11.22 13.42
CA HIS A 36 -8.84 11.39 13.04
C HIS A 36 -9.31 12.84 13.07
N GLU A 37 -8.48 13.76 13.57
CA GLU A 37 -8.82 15.15 13.84
C GLU A 37 -7.99 16.13 12.99
N ARG A 38 -6.87 15.67 12.43
CA ARG A 38 -6.00 16.47 11.59
C ARG A 38 -5.23 15.63 10.57
N ASP A 39 -4.96 16.22 9.42
CA ASP A 39 -3.98 15.73 8.45
C ASP A 39 -2.53 15.96 8.94
N ASN A 40 -1.57 15.41 8.21
CA ASN A 40 -0.13 15.56 8.45
C ASN A 40 0.34 15.10 9.84
N VAL A 41 -0.32 14.11 10.43
CA VAL A 41 0.12 13.49 11.70
C VAL A 41 1.27 12.51 11.45
N PHE A 42 1.19 11.74 10.36
CA PHE A 42 2.20 10.76 9.96
C PHE A 42 2.62 10.99 8.51
N PHE A 43 3.90 11.18 8.20
CA PHE A 43 4.44 11.19 6.83
C PHE A 43 3.73 12.16 5.85
N ARG A 44 3.18 13.27 6.33
CA ARG A 44 2.31 14.17 5.54
C ARG A 44 1.09 13.47 4.91
N SER A 45 0.56 12.45 5.58
CA SER A 45 -0.65 11.74 5.19
C SER A 45 -1.89 12.62 5.39
N ASP A 46 -2.89 12.41 4.56
CA ASP A 46 -4.17 13.12 4.60
C ASP A 46 -5.19 12.28 5.43
N THR A 47 -4.84 11.98 6.68
CA THR A 47 -5.56 11.01 7.52
C THR A 47 -6.97 11.43 7.93
N GLU A 48 -7.14 12.69 8.34
CA GLU A 48 -8.45 13.20 8.75
C GLU A 48 -9.40 13.26 7.54
N ARG A 49 -8.86 13.72 6.42
CA ARG A 49 -9.59 13.72 5.15
C ARG A 49 -9.99 12.31 4.75
N ALA A 50 -9.07 11.34 4.71
CA ALA A 50 -9.41 9.97 4.36
C ALA A 50 -10.44 9.35 5.33
N PHE A 51 -10.33 9.65 6.63
CA PHE A 51 -11.32 9.25 7.63
C PHE A 51 -12.72 9.80 7.33
N ARG A 52 -12.79 11.06 6.88
CA ARG A 52 -14.03 11.72 6.45
C ARG A 52 -14.57 11.13 5.16
N ASP A 53 -13.72 10.86 4.17
CA ASP A 53 -14.10 10.20 2.91
C ASP A 53 -14.65 8.78 3.14
N LEU A 54 -14.15 8.06 4.14
CA LEU A 54 -14.62 6.72 4.47
C LEU A 54 -15.93 6.72 5.28
N THR A 55 -16.09 7.64 6.23
CA THR A 55 -17.11 7.49 7.29
C THR A 55 -17.98 8.73 7.54
N GLY A 56 -17.72 9.81 6.81
CA GLY A 56 -18.27 11.14 7.04
C GLY A 56 -19.76 11.27 6.74
N ARG A 57 -20.17 12.50 6.43
CA ARG A 57 -21.50 12.79 5.90
C ARG A 57 -21.41 12.86 4.37
N TRP A 58 -22.53 12.72 3.69
CA TRP A 58 -22.61 12.81 2.23
C TRP A 58 -22.20 14.18 1.68
N ASP A 59 -22.43 15.23 2.46
CA ASP A 59 -22.12 16.63 2.14
C ASP A 59 -20.76 17.09 2.72
N ALA A 60 -19.95 16.15 3.22
CA ALA A 60 -18.63 16.46 3.75
C ALA A 60 -17.69 16.95 2.64
N ASP A 61 -16.59 17.62 3.01
CA ASP A 61 -15.58 18.04 2.03
C ASP A 61 -14.85 16.82 1.44
N HIS A 62 -15.17 16.51 0.19
CA HIS A 62 -14.62 15.40 -0.62
C HIS A 62 -13.75 15.91 -1.79
N ARG A 63 -13.16 17.11 -1.68
CA ARG A 63 -12.45 17.76 -2.79
C ARG A 63 -11.26 17.01 -3.37
N ARG A 64 -10.64 16.08 -2.62
CA ARG A 64 -9.45 15.33 -3.07
C ARG A 64 -9.77 14.19 -4.02
N THR A 65 -11.01 14.05 -4.47
CA THR A 65 -11.33 13.23 -5.64
C THR A 65 -10.67 13.75 -6.93
N SER A 66 -10.09 14.96 -6.91
CA SER A 66 -9.14 15.40 -7.95
C SER A 66 -7.94 14.46 -8.10
N THR A 67 -7.54 13.79 -7.02
CA THR A 67 -6.39 12.88 -6.94
C THR A 67 -6.84 11.43 -6.73
N HIS A 68 -8.03 11.24 -6.13
CA HIS A 68 -8.64 9.95 -5.78
C HIS A 68 -10.03 9.79 -6.44
N PRO A 69 -10.10 9.65 -7.77
CA PRO A 69 -11.30 9.93 -8.57
C PRO A 69 -12.59 9.25 -8.14
N LEU A 70 -12.51 8.00 -7.69
CA LEU A 70 -13.67 7.16 -7.32
C LEU A 70 -13.65 6.71 -5.87
N PHE A 71 -12.71 7.24 -5.07
CA PHE A 71 -12.48 6.73 -3.72
C PHE A 71 -13.72 6.84 -2.84
N VAL A 72 -14.41 7.98 -2.90
CA VAL A 72 -15.64 8.24 -2.15
C VAL A 72 -16.78 7.37 -2.68
N LEU A 73 -16.99 7.31 -3.99
CA LEU A 73 -18.06 6.50 -4.61
C LEU A 73 -17.98 5.04 -4.20
N ILE A 74 -16.77 4.48 -4.12
CA ILE A 74 -16.55 3.05 -3.83
C ILE A 74 -16.58 2.77 -2.33
N HIS A 75 -15.88 3.57 -1.51
CA HIS A 75 -15.62 3.20 -0.11
C HIS A 75 -16.54 3.87 0.90
N HIS A 76 -17.05 5.07 0.61
CA HIS A 76 -17.91 5.80 1.54
C HIS A 76 -19.18 5.00 1.89
N PRO A 77 -19.91 4.37 0.94
CA PRO A 77 -21.07 3.54 1.29
C PRO A 77 -20.72 2.38 2.22
N LEU A 78 -19.56 1.75 2.04
CA LEU A 78 -19.09 0.64 2.88
C LEU A 78 -18.78 1.13 4.30
N GLY A 79 -18.08 2.26 4.44
CA GLY A 79 -17.70 2.80 5.76
C GLY A 79 -18.90 3.33 6.52
N ARG A 80 -19.87 3.95 5.84
CA ARG A 80 -21.17 4.32 6.39
C ARG A 80 -21.98 3.11 6.85
N GLY A 81 -22.03 2.06 6.04
CA GLY A 81 -22.71 0.81 6.37
C GLY A 81 -22.12 0.15 7.63
N LEU A 82 -20.80 0.03 7.71
CA LEU A 82 -20.10 -0.49 8.89
C LEU A 82 -20.32 0.40 10.11
N THR A 83 -20.26 1.71 9.96
CA THR A 83 -20.55 2.66 11.04
C THR A 83 -21.97 2.46 11.58
N HIS A 84 -22.95 2.29 10.69
CA HIS A 84 -24.34 2.05 11.09
C HIS A 84 -24.50 0.72 11.83
N ALA A 85 -23.91 -0.36 11.31
CA ALA A 85 -23.94 -1.67 11.95
C ALA A 85 -23.30 -1.66 13.36
N LEU A 86 -22.16 -1.00 13.52
CA LEU A 86 -21.49 -0.87 14.83
C LEU A 86 -22.33 -0.06 15.82
N ARG A 87 -23.00 1.02 15.36
CA ARG A 87 -23.93 1.78 16.19
C ARG A 87 -25.15 0.97 16.61
N ALA A 88 -25.71 0.18 15.70
CA ALA A 88 -26.80 -0.74 16.02
C ALA A 88 -26.39 -1.79 17.07
N ALA A 89 -25.10 -2.15 17.10
CA ALA A 89 -24.51 -3.01 18.13
C ALA A 89 -24.12 -2.25 19.43
N GLY A 90 -24.53 -0.99 19.59
CA GLY A 90 -24.30 -0.20 20.81
C GLY A 90 -22.97 0.55 20.89
N VAL A 91 -22.15 0.55 19.84
CA VAL A 91 -20.88 1.30 19.83
C VAL A 91 -21.16 2.81 19.73
N PRO A 92 -20.53 3.66 20.58
CA PRO A 92 -20.70 5.11 20.52
C PRO A 92 -20.44 5.69 19.11
N PRO A 93 -21.17 6.73 18.67
CA PRO A 93 -21.12 7.17 17.26
C PRO A 93 -19.73 7.50 16.72
N ARG A 94 -18.87 8.15 17.50
CA ARG A 94 -17.50 8.50 17.10
C ARG A 94 -16.62 7.25 16.99
N GLU A 95 -16.65 6.42 18.03
CA GLU A 95 -15.89 5.17 18.07
C GLU A 95 -16.31 4.19 16.97
N ALA A 96 -17.60 4.15 16.64
CA ALA A 96 -18.12 3.36 15.52
C ALA A 96 -17.49 3.76 14.19
N ARG A 97 -17.29 5.07 13.95
CA ARG A 97 -16.60 5.57 12.76
C ARG A 97 -15.11 5.20 12.77
N GLU A 98 -14.43 5.43 13.88
CA GLU A 98 -12.99 5.10 14.05
C GLU A 98 -12.76 3.61 13.77
N ARG A 99 -13.57 2.72 14.38
CA ARG A 99 -13.53 1.27 14.14
C ARG A 99 -13.90 0.89 12.71
N ALA A 100 -14.92 1.52 12.11
CA ALA A 100 -15.30 1.26 10.72
C ALA A 100 -14.17 1.60 9.73
N SER A 101 -13.51 2.74 9.93
CA SER A 101 -12.35 3.14 9.13
C SER A 101 -11.21 2.12 9.27
N ALA A 102 -10.86 1.74 10.51
CA ALA A 102 -9.82 0.75 10.79
C ALA A 102 -10.13 -0.62 10.19
N LEU A 103 -11.40 -1.06 10.21
CA LEU A 103 -11.82 -2.30 9.57
C LEU A 103 -11.65 -2.25 8.04
N LEU A 104 -11.98 -1.13 7.40
CA LEU A 104 -11.83 -0.99 5.95
C LEU A 104 -10.37 -0.95 5.51
N THR A 105 -9.53 -0.14 6.15
CA THR A 105 -8.09 -0.06 5.82
C THR A 105 -7.38 -1.36 6.14
N GLY A 106 -7.73 -1.99 7.28
CA GLY A 106 -7.21 -3.30 7.67
C GLY A 106 -7.64 -4.41 6.71
N ALA A 107 -8.90 -4.42 6.26
CA ALA A 107 -9.38 -5.38 5.28
C ALA A 107 -8.69 -5.19 3.93
N ALA A 108 -8.46 -3.95 3.50
CA ALA A 108 -7.73 -3.66 2.27
C ALA A 108 -6.29 -4.21 2.32
N GLY A 109 -5.58 -3.99 3.42
CA GLY A 109 -4.23 -4.52 3.62
C GLY A 109 -4.19 -6.05 3.67
N GLY A 110 -5.13 -6.68 4.38
CA GLY A 110 -5.23 -8.14 4.46
C GLY A 110 -5.54 -8.77 3.10
N LEU A 111 -6.45 -8.16 2.34
CA LEU A 111 -6.80 -8.62 0.99
C LEU A 111 -5.62 -8.44 0.03
N ALA A 112 -4.88 -7.33 0.13
CA ALA A 112 -3.68 -7.11 -0.68
C ALA A 112 -2.65 -8.24 -0.46
N ALA A 113 -2.40 -8.64 0.79
CA ALA A 113 -1.52 -9.76 1.12
C ALA A 113 -2.04 -11.12 0.59
N ALA A 114 -3.34 -11.38 0.72
CA ALA A 114 -3.96 -12.59 0.20
C ALA A 114 -3.86 -12.68 -1.34
N LEU A 115 -4.05 -11.56 -2.04
CA LEU A 115 -3.91 -11.48 -3.50
C LEU A 115 -2.46 -11.59 -3.93
N ALA A 116 -1.51 -11.00 -3.19
CA ALA A 116 -0.09 -11.17 -3.43
C ALA A 116 0.34 -12.64 -3.36
N PHE A 117 -0.19 -13.40 -2.39
CA PHE A 117 0.04 -14.86 -2.33
C PHE A 117 -0.42 -15.55 -3.61
N ARG A 118 -1.63 -15.24 -4.08
CA ARG A 118 -2.18 -15.85 -5.31
C ARG A 118 -1.37 -15.42 -6.54
N LEU A 119 -0.88 -14.19 -6.58
CA LEU A 119 0.01 -13.68 -7.62
C LEU A 119 1.33 -14.46 -7.64
N LEU A 120 2.00 -14.60 -6.49
CA LEU A 120 3.26 -15.33 -6.36
C LEU A 120 3.11 -16.80 -6.76
N ARG A 121 2.02 -17.46 -6.34
CA ARG A 121 1.71 -18.83 -6.76
C ARG A 121 1.49 -18.94 -8.27
N THR A 122 0.77 -17.99 -8.85
CA THR A 122 0.55 -17.93 -10.31
C THR A 122 1.85 -17.67 -11.07
N ALA A 123 2.78 -16.93 -10.47
CA ALA A 123 4.11 -16.67 -11.01
C ALA A 123 5.10 -17.83 -10.85
N GLY A 124 4.69 -18.95 -10.24
CA GLY A 124 5.49 -20.15 -10.07
C GLY A 124 6.38 -20.17 -8.82
N VAL A 125 6.19 -19.24 -7.88
CA VAL A 125 6.88 -19.26 -6.58
C VAL A 125 6.31 -20.39 -5.73
N SER A 126 7.17 -21.18 -5.08
CA SER A 126 6.77 -22.33 -4.27
C SER A 126 5.80 -21.94 -3.15
N LEU A 127 4.99 -22.90 -2.67
CA LEU A 127 3.97 -22.65 -1.66
C LEU A 127 4.53 -21.99 -0.39
N ALA A 128 5.67 -22.49 0.09
CA ALA A 128 6.34 -21.97 1.29
C ALA A 128 6.82 -20.53 1.08
N PHE A 129 7.56 -20.25 0.00
CA PHE A 129 8.07 -18.90 -0.26
C PHE A 129 6.94 -17.92 -0.57
N ALA A 130 5.91 -18.33 -1.30
CA ALA A 130 4.73 -17.49 -1.53
C ALA A 130 4.04 -17.12 -0.20
N GLY A 131 3.93 -18.07 0.73
CA GLY A 131 3.42 -17.83 2.08
C GLY A 131 4.28 -16.81 2.84
N PHE A 132 5.58 -17.04 2.92
CA PHE A 132 6.51 -16.14 3.63
C PHE A 132 6.55 -14.74 3.02
N PHE A 133 6.71 -14.59 1.70
CA PHE A 133 6.78 -13.27 1.07
C PHE A 133 5.45 -12.50 1.17
N SER A 134 4.31 -13.18 1.15
CA SER A 134 3.02 -12.53 1.39
C SER A 134 2.84 -12.11 2.84
N ALA A 135 3.35 -12.92 3.79
CA ALA A 135 3.40 -12.54 5.20
C ALA A 135 4.38 -11.38 5.44
N ILE A 136 5.52 -11.33 4.75
CA ILE A 136 6.48 -10.20 4.77
C ILE A 136 5.85 -8.94 4.19
N LEU A 137 5.07 -9.04 3.11
CA LEU A 137 4.30 -7.92 2.57
C LEU A 137 3.28 -7.43 3.62
N ALA A 138 2.53 -8.35 4.23
CA ALA A 138 1.56 -8.01 5.26
C ALA A 138 2.24 -7.35 6.48
N ALA A 139 3.40 -7.87 6.88
CA ALA A 139 4.19 -7.36 7.98
C ALA A 139 5.10 -6.19 7.61
N SER A 140 5.03 -5.67 6.37
CA SER A 140 5.86 -4.57 5.91
C SER A 140 5.52 -3.28 6.64
N ALA A 141 6.51 -2.41 6.85
CA ALA A 141 6.29 -1.15 7.55
C ALA A 141 5.27 -0.27 6.82
N ALA A 142 5.29 -0.27 5.49
CA ALA A 142 4.29 0.43 4.68
C ALA A 142 2.87 -0.12 4.91
N HIS A 143 2.69 -1.44 4.93
CA HIS A 143 1.39 -2.02 5.25
C HIS A 143 0.95 -1.74 6.68
N TRP A 144 1.83 -1.90 7.67
CA TRP A 144 1.50 -1.57 9.06
C TRP A 144 1.09 -0.11 9.22
N ALA A 145 1.79 0.83 8.61
CA ALA A 145 1.42 2.24 8.67
C ALA A 145 0.06 2.48 8.00
N PHE A 146 -0.05 2.19 6.69
CA PHE A 146 -1.20 2.63 5.89
C PHE A 146 -2.44 1.75 6.02
N ALA A 147 -2.33 0.53 6.54
CA ALA A 147 -3.50 -0.28 6.89
C ALA A 147 -4.04 0.04 8.30
N SER A 148 -3.21 0.62 9.17
CA SER A 148 -3.59 0.98 10.56
C SER A 148 -4.12 2.41 10.69
N ILE A 149 -3.91 3.28 9.69
CA ILE A 149 -4.42 4.64 9.69
C ILE A 149 -5.41 4.84 8.54
N PRO A 150 -6.36 5.78 8.64
CA PRO A 150 -7.21 6.15 7.51
C PRO A 150 -6.35 6.77 6.41
N GLU A 151 -6.11 6.05 5.32
CA GLU A 151 -5.39 6.58 4.15
C GLU A 151 -5.71 5.76 2.89
N THR A 152 -5.57 6.38 1.73
CA THR A 152 -5.85 5.82 0.39
C THR A 152 -4.78 4.84 -0.11
N TRP A 153 -3.53 4.95 0.37
CA TRP A 153 -2.39 4.19 -0.14
C TRP A 153 -2.51 2.67 0.04
N ILE A 154 -3.16 2.20 1.11
CA ILE A 154 -3.40 0.76 1.28
C ILE A 154 -4.40 0.21 0.28
N PHE A 155 -5.40 1.00 -0.13
CA PHE A 155 -6.32 0.65 -1.20
C PHE A 155 -5.61 0.65 -2.56
N SER A 156 -4.60 1.51 -2.73
CA SER A 156 -3.75 1.48 -3.92
C SER A 156 -2.98 0.15 -3.99
N ALA A 157 -2.35 -0.28 -2.89
CA ALA A 157 -1.68 -1.58 -2.80
C ALA A 157 -2.63 -2.75 -3.11
N LEU A 158 -3.86 -2.73 -2.57
CA LEU A 158 -4.91 -3.71 -2.88
C LEU A 158 -5.22 -3.73 -4.38
N SER A 159 -5.47 -2.56 -4.98
CA SER A 159 -5.84 -2.44 -6.38
C SER A 159 -4.74 -2.96 -7.32
N LEU A 160 -3.47 -2.66 -7.00
CA LEU A 160 -2.30 -3.09 -7.76
C LEU A 160 -2.05 -4.59 -7.61
N ALA A 161 -2.26 -5.17 -6.42
CA ALA A 161 -2.18 -6.61 -6.20
C ALA A 161 -3.25 -7.37 -7.00
N TRP A 162 -4.48 -6.86 -7.02
CA TRP A 162 -5.55 -7.42 -7.82
C TRP A 162 -5.27 -7.31 -9.31
N LEU A 163 -4.86 -6.14 -9.78
CA LEU A 163 -4.54 -5.88 -11.18
C LEU A 163 -3.39 -6.77 -11.68
N ALA A 164 -2.30 -6.88 -10.91
CA ALA A 164 -1.17 -7.73 -11.24
C ALA A 164 -1.57 -9.21 -11.30
N LEU A 165 -2.44 -9.68 -10.41
CA LEU A 165 -2.97 -11.04 -10.46
C LEU A 165 -3.79 -11.31 -11.73
N GLU A 166 -4.70 -10.41 -12.12
CA GLU A 166 -5.51 -10.57 -13.34
C GLU A 166 -4.67 -10.42 -14.62
N THR A 167 -3.55 -9.70 -14.54
CA THR A 167 -2.57 -9.56 -15.64
C THR A 167 -1.93 -10.89 -16.02
N VAL A 168 -1.58 -11.72 -15.03
CA VAL A 168 -0.88 -13.00 -15.24
C VAL A 168 -1.82 -14.20 -15.32
N ARG A 169 -3.13 -14.00 -15.14
CA ARG A 169 -4.14 -15.06 -15.29
C ARG A 169 -4.29 -15.48 -16.76
N ARG A 170 -4.86 -16.68 -16.95
CA ARG A 170 -4.91 -17.37 -18.25
C ARG A 170 -5.42 -16.47 -19.40
N PRO A 171 -4.89 -16.64 -20.63
CA PRO A 171 -5.27 -15.84 -21.81
C PRO A 171 -6.78 -15.79 -22.09
N SER A 172 -7.52 -16.86 -21.79
CA SER A 172 -8.97 -16.95 -22.02
C SER A 172 -9.82 -16.12 -21.06
N ALA A 173 -9.23 -15.47 -20.04
CA ALA A 173 -9.99 -14.63 -19.12
C ALA A 173 -10.63 -13.43 -19.86
N PRO A 174 -11.92 -13.17 -19.65
CA PRO A 174 -12.62 -12.05 -20.30
C PRO A 174 -12.02 -10.70 -19.91
N GLU A 175 -12.15 -9.70 -20.80
CA GLU A 175 -11.51 -8.39 -20.66
C GLU A 175 -11.92 -7.65 -19.38
N TRP A 176 -13.18 -7.77 -18.98
CA TRP A 176 -13.70 -7.11 -17.78
C TRP A 176 -12.94 -7.47 -16.50
N ARG A 177 -12.33 -8.66 -16.42
CA ARG A 177 -11.55 -9.09 -15.24
C ARG A 177 -10.30 -8.26 -15.04
N PHE A 178 -9.73 -7.70 -16.11
CA PHE A 178 -8.62 -6.76 -16.01
C PHE A 178 -9.13 -5.32 -15.87
N GLN A 179 -10.19 -4.97 -16.61
CA GLN A 179 -10.73 -3.61 -16.59
C GLN A 179 -11.26 -3.22 -15.21
N LEU A 180 -11.88 -4.14 -14.48
CA LEU A 180 -12.41 -3.87 -13.14
C LEU A 180 -11.32 -3.42 -12.13
N PRO A 181 -10.24 -4.19 -11.90
CA PRO A 181 -9.13 -3.71 -11.06
C PRO A 181 -8.39 -2.51 -11.65
N ALA A 182 -8.36 -2.33 -12.98
CA ALA A 182 -7.74 -1.16 -13.60
C ALA A 182 -8.52 0.13 -13.29
N VAL A 183 -9.85 0.09 -13.43
CA VAL A 183 -10.77 1.17 -13.04
C VAL A 183 -10.63 1.44 -11.53
N TYR A 184 -10.58 0.39 -10.72
CA TYR A 184 -10.38 0.54 -9.28
C TYR A 184 -9.03 1.18 -8.95
N ALA A 185 -7.93 0.77 -9.60
CA ALA A 185 -6.59 1.31 -9.35
C ALA A 185 -6.47 2.79 -9.68
N ILE A 186 -6.94 3.20 -10.87
CA ILE A 186 -6.97 4.62 -11.28
C ILE A 186 -7.97 5.40 -10.42
N GLY A 187 -9.09 4.79 -10.05
CA GLY A 187 -10.12 5.39 -9.20
C GLY A 187 -9.67 5.63 -7.76
N VAL A 188 -8.75 4.81 -7.23
CA VAL A 188 -8.14 5.06 -5.92
C VAL A 188 -7.10 6.16 -6.00
N VAL A 189 -6.23 6.18 -7.02
CA VAL A 189 -5.27 7.26 -7.22
C VAL A 189 -4.90 7.41 -8.70
N THR A 190 -4.89 8.64 -9.20
CA THR A 190 -4.65 8.93 -10.63
C THR A 190 -3.29 8.46 -11.14
N THR A 191 -2.26 8.49 -10.29
CA THR A 191 -0.90 8.03 -10.65
C THR A 191 -0.82 6.54 -10.97
N ASN A 192 -1.81 5.73 -10.56
CA ASN A 192 -1.92 4.33 -10.95
C ASN A 192 -2.21 4.13 -12.44
N LEU A 193 -2.48 5.20 -13.21
CA LEU A 193 -2.60 5.15 -14.67
C LEU A 193 -1.36 4.50 -15.33
N VAL A 194 -0.16 4.81 -14.83
CA VAL A 194 1.08 4.22 -15.37
C VAL A 194 1.19 2.73 -15.03
N PRO A 195 1.01 2.28 -13.77
CA PRO A 195 0.86 0.87 -13.46
C PRO A 195 -0.17 0.11 -14.31
N VAL A 196 -1.33 0.71 -14.55
CA VAL A 196 -2.35 0.12 -15.45
C VAL A 196 -1.82 -0.06 -16.87
N GLY A 197 -1.17 0.95 -17.44
CA GLY A 197 -0.60 0.87 -18.78
C GLY A 197 0.47 -0.22 -18.91
N VAL A 198 1.42 -0.27 -17.97
CA VAL A 198 2.49 -1.27 -17.94
C VAL A 198 1.93 -2.68 -17.82
N LEU A 199 0.96 -2.89 -16.91
CA LEU A 199 0.35 -4.20 -16.71
C LEU A 199 -0.59 -4.60 -17.85
N ALA A 200 -1.26 -3.64 -18.52
CA ALA A 200 -2.01 -3.89 -19.74
C ALA A 200 -1.09 -4.35 -20.87
N TRP A 201 0.07 -3.71 -21.02
CA TRP A 201 1.07 -4.11 -22.01
C TRP A 201 1.60 -5.51 -21.72
N LEU A 202 2.00 -5.80 -20.48
CA LEU A 202 2.41 -7.14 -20.07
C LEU A 202 1.32 -8.18 -20.39
N ARG A 203 0.06 -7.91 -20.04
CA ARG A 203 -1.06 -8.82 -20.28
C ARG A 203 -1.21 -9.18 -21.76
N HIS A 204 -1.15 -8.19 -22.65
CA HIS A 204 -1.28 -8.43 -24.09
C HIS A 204 -0.05 -9.14 -24.66
N ALA A 205 1.16 -8.85 -24.16
CA ALA A 205 2.36 -9.59 -24.52
C ALA A 205 2.27 -11.07 -24.12
N LEU A 206 1.80 -11.35 -22.90
CA LEU A 206 1.58 -12.73 -22.41
C LEU A 206 0.50 -13.49 -23.19
N ARG A 207 -0.40 -12.78 -23.87
CA ARG A 207 -1.46 -13.35 -24.73
C ARG A 207 -0.99 -13.56 -26.18
N GLY A 208 0.30 -13.41 -26.45
CA GLY A 208 0.86 -13.63 -27.78
C GLY A 208 0.55 -12.52 -28.79
N ALA A 209 0.15 -11.33 -28.33
CA ALA A 209 0.07 -10.18 -29.24
C ALA A 209 1.48 -9.85 -29.76
N ALA A 210 1.63 -9.72 -31.08
CA ALA A 210 2.87 -9.28 -31.70
C ALA A 210 3.32 -7.93 -31.12
N PHE A 211 4.64 -7.68 -31.09
CA PHE A 211 5.22 -6.50 -30.47
C PHE A 211 4.59 -5.16 -30.89
N PRO A 212 4.27 -4.87 -32.16
CA PRO A 212 3.58 -3.60 -32.49
C PRO A 212 2.12 -3.56 -32.03
N ALA A 213 1.45 -4.71 -31.93
CA ALA A 213 0.04 -4.79 -31.54
C ALA A 213 -0.17 -4.69 -30.01
N ALA A 214 0.79 -5.16 -29.20
CA ALA A 214 0.64 -5.18 -27.76
C ALA A 214 0.53 -3.77 -27.12
N PRO A 215 1.36 -2.77 -27.49
CA PRO A 215 1.23 -1.40 -27.00
C PRO A 215 -0.09 -0.74 -27.41
N ALA A 216 -0.53 -0.92 -28.66
CA ALA A 216 -1.80 -0.36 -29.13
C ALA A 216 -3.00 -0.93 -28.35
N ARG A 217 -3.00 -2.25 -28.10
CA ARG A 217 -4.03 -2.90 -27.27
C ARG A 217 -3.95 -2.47 -25.81
N ALA A 218 -2.75 -2.28 -25.27
CA ALA A 218 -2.55 -1.76 -23.92
C ALA A 218 -3.07 -0.34 -23.77
N LEU A 219 -2.79 0.53 -24.74
CA LEU A 219 -3.30 1.89 -24.80
C LEU A 219 -4.83 1.89 -24.85
N ARG A 220 -5.43 1.05 -25.71
CA ARG A 220 -6.89 0.88 -25.76
C ARG A 220 -7.47 0.41 -24.42
N SER A 221 -6.89 -0.63 -23.80
CA SER A 221 -7.35 -1.13 -22.50
C SER A 221 -7.22 -0.06 -21.40
N THR A 222 -6.16 0.74 -21.43
CA THR A 222 -5.91 1.82 -20.46
C THR A 222 -6.85 3.00 -20.67
N ALA A 223 -7.06 3.41 -21.93
CA ALA A 223 -8.00 4.45 -22.29
C ALA A 223 -9.45 4.07 -21.93
N LEU A 224 -9.82 2.80 -22.12
CA LEU A 224 -11.12 2.29 -21.69
C LEU A 224 -11.29 2.40 -20.17
N ALA A 225 -10.30 1.95 -19.38
CA ALA A 225 -10.34 2.07 -17.92
C ALA A 225 -10.44 3.54 -17.48
N LEU A 226 -9.63 4.42 -18.08
CA LEU A 226 -9.65 5.86 -17.79
C LEU A 226 -10.99 6.51 -18.15
N GLY A 227 -11.57 6.16 -19.30
CA GLY A 227 -12.88 6.64 -19.73
C GLY A 227 -14.00 6.21 -18.79
N LEU A 228 -13.97 4.96 -18.31
CA LEU A 228 -14.89 4.46 -17.29
C LEU A 228 -14.72 5.20 -15.95
N VAL A 229 -13.49 5.49 -15.54
CA VAL A 229 -13.23 6.30 -14.35
C VAL A 229 -13.78 7.72 -14.50
N ALA A 230 -13.61 8.35 -15.67
CA ALA A 230 -14.17 9.67 -15.94
C ALA A 230 -15.71 9.65 -15.88
N ALA A 231 -16.35 8.64 -16.49
CA ALA A 231 -17.80 8.48 -16.44
C ALA A 231 -18.32 8.27 -14.99
N LEU A 232 -17.66 7.41 -14.22
CA LEU A 232 -18.02 7.16 -12.82
C LEU A 232 -17.74 8.37 -11.92
N ALA A 233 -16.73 9.18 -12.23
CA ALA A 233 -16.46 10.42 -11.51
C ALA A 233 -17.58 11.46 -11.72
N LEU A 234 -18.22 11.48 -12.89
CA LEU A 234 -19.42 12.30 -13.13
C LEU A 234 -20.60 11.82 -12.30
N VAL A 235 -20.81 10.50 -12.20
CA VAL A 235 -21.82 9.92 -11.31
C VAL A 235 -21.53 10.27 -9.85
N GLN A 236 -20.26 10.17 -9.43
CA GLN A 236 -19.85 10.58 -8.09
C GLN A 236 -20.14 12.06 -7.83
N GLN A 237 -19.84 12.96 -8.78
CA GLN A 237 -20.12 14.39 -8.66
C GLN A 237 -21.62 14.68 -8.48
N ALA A 238 -22.48 13.92 -9.16
CA ALA A 238 -23.93 14.05 -9.02
C ALA A 238 -24.42 13.59 -7.63
N LEU A 239 -23.78 12.59 -7.03
CA LEU A 239 -24.13 12.04 -5.71
C LEU A 239 -23.48 12.81 -4.55
N TYR A 240 -22.29 13.37 -4.77
CA TYR A 240 -21.45 14.04 -3.79
C TYR A 240 -21.04 15.42 -4.33
N PRO A 241 -21.84 16.48 -4.11
CA PRO A 241 -21.64 17.77 -4.75
C PRO A 241 -20.30 18.45 -4.46
N THR A 242 -19.64 18.08 -3.35
CA THR A 242 -18.35 18.61 -2.91
C THR A 242 -17.14 17.94 -3.58
N THR A 243 -17.34 16.90 -4.38
CA THR A 243 -16.24 16.27 -5.10
C THR A 243 -15.70 17.20 -6.19
N THR A 244 -14.49 16.90 -6.66
CA THR A 244 -13.85 17.58 -7.78
C THR A 244 -13.47 16.55 -8.86
N LEU A 245 -13.73 16.89 -10.12
CA LEU A 245 -13.37 16.06 -11.27
C LEU A 245 -11.86 16.15 -11.55
N PHE A 246 -11.19 14.99 -11.60
CA PHE A 246 -9.74 14.89 -11.74
C PHE A 246 -9.19 15.36 -13.09
N PHE A 247 -10.02 15.34 -14.14
CA PHE A 247 -9.63 15.72 -15.50
C PHE A 247 -9.84 17.21 -15.81
N LEU A 248 -10.30 18.01 -14.84
CA LEU A 248 -10.38 19.45 -15.02
C LEU A 248 -8.97 20.08 -14.97
N PRO A 249 -8.66 21.09 -15.79
CA PRO A 249 -7.35 21.74 -15.81
C PRO A 249 -6.89 22.21 -14.42
N ASN A 250 -7.81 22.79 -13.63
CA ASN A 250 -7.52 23.27 -12.27
C ASN A 250 -7.12 22.14 -11.30
N SER A 251 -7.63 20.91 -11.51
CA SER A 251 -7.24 19.75 -10.72
C SER A 251 -5.80 19.34 -11.03
N VAL A 252 -5.43 19.35 -12.32
CA VAL A 252 -4.08 19.01 -12.78
C VAL A 252 -3.06 20.07 -12.33
N THR A 253 -3.38 21.35 -12.47
CA THR A 253 -2.46 22.43 -12.09
C THR A 253 -2.25 22.52 -10.58
N LYS A 254 -3.23 22.18 -9.75
CA LYS A 254 -3.06 22.13 -8.28
C LYS A 254 -2.02 21.10 -7.84
N GLU A 255 -1.81 20.03 -8.60
CA GLU A 255 -0.82 18.99 -8.26
C GLU A 255 0.61 19.39 -8.62
N THR A 256 0.82 20.41 -9.47
CA THR A 256 2.17 20.86 -9.86
C THR A 256 2.96 21.44 -8.68
N LYS A 257 2.28 21.91 -7.62
CA LYS A 257 2.92 22.40 -6.38
C LYS A 257 3.78 21.33 -5.67
N TRP A 258 3.49 20.05 -5.93
CA TRP A 258 4.23 18.92 -5.38
C TRP A 258 5.42 18.50 -6.24
N VAL A 259 5.56 19.09 -7.43
CA VAL A 259 6.72 18.88 -8.29
C VAL A 259 7.87 19.76 -7.81
N LYS A 260 8.99 19.11 -7.50
CA LYS A 260 10.21 19.69 -6.91
C LYS A 260 11.41 19.43 -7.82
N TRP A 261 11.34 19.96 -9.05
CA TRP A 261 12.44 19.83 -10.03
C TRP A 261 13.79 20.25 -9.47
N THR A 262 13.81 21.33 -8.69
CA THR A 262 15.03 21.87 -8.06
C THR A 262 15.69 20.89 -7.10
N HIS A 263 14.93 20.16 -6.28
CA HIS A 263 15.49 19.17 -5.35
C HIS A 263 16.27 18.05 -6.07
N TRP A 264 15.73 17.55 -7.18
CA TRP A 264 16.40 16.53 -7.98
C TRP A 264 17.68 17.06 -8.63
N LEU A 265 17.61 18.26 -9.22
CA LEU A 265 18.73 18.87 -9.92
C LEU A 265 19.86 19.31 -8.97
N GLU A 266 19.51 19.83 -7.79
CA GLU A 266 20.48 20.35 -6.82
C GLU A 266 21.08 19.25 -5.93
N ARG A 267 20.32 18.19 -5.64
CA ARG A 267 20.72 17.13 -4.69
C ARG A 267 20.39 15.73 -5.22
N PRO A 268 20.92 15.31 -6.37
CA PRO A 268 20.63 14.01 -6.95
C PRO A 268 21.12 12.86 -6.05
N GLY A 269 22.33 12.97 -5.48
CA GLY A 269 22.92 11.94 -4.61
C GLY A 269 22.04 11.57 -3.39
N PRO A 270 21.71 12.54 -2.52
CA PRO A 270 20.80 12.29 -1.39
C PRO A 270 19.42 11.79 -1.83
N THR A 271 18.88 12.29 -2.94
CA THR A 271 17.58 11.85 -3.46
C THR A 271 17.60 10.38 -3.88
N VAL A 272 18.62 9.98 -4.65
CA VAL A 272 18.84 8.57 -5.05
C VAL A 272 19.01 7.68 -3.82
N GLN A 273 19.77 8.14 -2.82
CA GLN A 273 20.00 7.39 -1.58
C GLN A 273 18.70 7.17 -0.81
N ILE A 274 17.89 8.22 -0.60
CA ILE A 274 16.62 8.15 0.14
C ILE A 274 15.63 7.26 -0.60
N LEU A 275 15.49 7.43 -1.93
CA LEU A 275 14.58 6.60 -2.73
C LEU A 275 15.02 5.14 -2.78
N GLY A 276 16.31 4.88 -3.01
CA GLY A 276 16.84 3.51 -3.01
C GLY A 276 16.61 2.83 -1.67
N ARG A 277 16.86 3.54 -0.57
CA ARG A 277 16.54 3.07 0.78
C ARG A 277 15.04 2.86 0.98
N SER A 278 14.20 3.78 0.51
CA SER A 278 12.74 3.70 0.65
C SER A 278 12.12 2.53 -0.13
N LEU A 279 12.61 2.26 -1.34
CA LEU A 279 12.14 1.16 -2.21
C LEU A 279 12.65 -0.22 -1.79
N LEU A 280 13.82 -0.31 -1.17
CA LEU A 280 14.44 -1.59 -0.83
C LEU A 280 14.42 -1.91 0.66
N LEU A 281 14.31 -0.92 1.55
CA LEU A 281 14.40 -1.11 3.00
C LEU A 281 13.23 -0.49 3.76
N ASP A 282 13.04 0.84 3.71
CA ASP A 282 12.12 1.54 4.63
C ASP A 282 10.69 1.01 4.52
N ASN A 283 10.24 0.63 3.31
CA ASN A 283 8.90 0.06 3.10
C ASN A 283 8.70 -1.30 3.77
N VAL A 284 9.75 -2.11 3.90
CA VAL A 284 9.71 -3.44 4.52
C VAL A 284 9.95 -3.34 6.02
N LEU A 285 10.95 -2.56 6.42
CA LEU A 285 11.41 -2.38 7.78
C LEU A 285 11.73 -0.89 8.01
N ALA A 286 10.81 -0.19 8.69
CA ALA A 286 10.98 1.23 8.94
C ALA A 286 12.05 1.49 10.01
N PRO A 287 12.79 2.62 9.91
CA PRO A 287 13.63 3.11 11.00
C PRO A 287 12.76 3.59 12.17
N ALA A 288 13.40 3.96 13.28
CA ALA A 288 12.72 4.76 14.29
C ALA A 288 12.25 6.08 13.66
N PRO A 289 10.97 6.48 13.81
CA PRO A 289 10.51 7.77 13.38
C PRO A 289 11.11 8.86 14.25
N TYR A 290 11.15 10.08 13.71
CA TYR A 290 11.50 11.27 14.45
C TYR A 290 10.34 12.26 14.38
N ARG A 291 10.25 13.11 15.41
CA ARG A 291 9.31 14.22 15.45
C ARG A 291 9.87 15.35 14.58
N THR A 292 9.02 15.86 13.72
CA THR A 292 9.25 17.06 12.92
C THR A 292 8.00 17.93 12.99
N GLU A 293 7.98 19.03 12.26
CA GLU A 293 6.85 19.94 12.23
C GLU A 293 6.40 20.19 10.79
N HIS A 294 5.09 20.27 10.62
CA HIS A 294 4.47 20.72 9.39
C HIS A 294 3.40 21.75 9.75
N GLU A 295 3.51 22.95 9.18
CA GLU A 295 2.58 24.07 9.48
C GLU A 295 2.51 24.41 10.99
N GLY A 296 3.65 24.32 11.68
CA GLY A 296 3.76 24.60 13.12
C GLY A 296 3.19 23.50 14.02
N LEU A 297 2.84 22.34 13.46
CA LEU A 297 2.22 21.25 14.18
C LEU A 297 3.08 19.97 14.17
N PRO A 298 3.11 19.19 15.26
CA PRO A 298 3.91 17.97 15.35
C PRO A 298 3.52 16.93 14.31
N MET A 299 4.52 16.33 13.66
CA MET A 299 4.36 15.26 12.69
C MET A 299 5.44 14.20 12.91
N ALA A 300 5.09 12.91 12.80
CA ALA A 300 6.07 11.85 12.75
C ALA A 300 6.50 11.59 11.29
N SER A 301 7.81 11.50 11.03
CA SER A 301 8.35 11.15 9.71
C SER A 301 9.55 10.21 9.83
N ILE A 302 9.88 9.55 8.71
CA ILE A 302 11.09 8.75 8.54
C ILE A 302 11.93 9.22 7.33
N GLU A 303 11.53 10.29 6.64
CA GLU A 303 12.11 10.71 5.36
C GLU A 303 13.64 10.88 5.47
N GLU A 304 14.08 11.64 6.47
CA GLU A 304 15.50 11.95 6.72
C GLU A 304 16.15 11.03 7.77
N ALA A 305 15.58 9.84 7.99
CA ALA A 305 16.08 8.92 8.99
C ALA A 305 17.57 8.58 8.77
N ARG A 306 18.41 8.92 9.75
CA ARG A 306 19.85 8.60 9.75
C ARG A 306 20.09 7.15 10.17
N ARG A 307 21.30 6.63 9.91
CA ARG A 307 21.76 5.28 10.34
C ARG A 307 21.50 4.99 11.83
N ALA A 308 21.58 6.00 12.70
CA ALA A 308 21.30 5.83 14.13
C ALA A 308 19.88 5.33 14.43
N HIS A 309 18.89 5.68 13.60
CA HIS A 309 17.49 5.24 13.75
C HIS A 309 17.30 3.75 13.45
N TYR A 310 18.31 3.11 12.83
CA TYR A 310 18.35 1.67 12.57
C TYR A 310 19.05 0.87 13.66
N ARG A 311 19.63 1.50 14.69
CA ARG A 311 20.53 0.82 15.63
C ARG A 311 19.91 -0.43 16.27
N ALA A 312 18.66 -0.34 16.72
CA ALA A 312 17.95 -1.48 17.31
C ALA A 312 17.47 -2.52 16.28
N ARG A 313 17.46 -2.17 14.99
CA ARG A 313 16.88 -2.93 13.87
C ARG A 313 17.92 -3.63 13.00
N TRP A 314 19.22 -3.39 13.24
CA TRP A 314 20.30 -3.98 12.46
C TRP A 314 20.23 -5.49 12.27
N PRO A 315 19.79 -6.31 13.26
CA PRO A 315 19.60 -7.74 13.03
C PRO A 315 18.60 -8.04 11.91
N ALA A 316 17.44 -7.37 11.89
CA ALA A 316 16.46 -7.54 10.81
C ALA A 316 16.95 -6.95 9.48
N VAL A 317 17.65 -5.82 9.50
CA VAL A 317 18.29 -5.23 8.31
C VAL A 317 19.29 -6.22 7.70
N ALA A 318 20.11 -6.88 8.52
CA ALA A 318 21.09 -7.86 8.06
C ALA A 318 20.42 -9.09 7.43
N LEU A 319 19.38 -9.65 8.08
CA LEU A 319 18.62 -10.76 7.49
C LEU A 319 17.93 -10.36 6.18
N TRP A 320 17.35 -9.16 6.12
CA TRP A 320 16.76 -8.66 4.87
C TRP A 320 17.81 -8.48 3.78
N ALA A 321 18.99 -7.97 4.11
CA ALA A 321 20.10 -7.86 3.17
C ALA A 321 20.54 -9.24 2.63
N LEU A 322 20.53 -10.29 3.45
CA LEU A 322 20.77 -11.67 2.99
C LEU A 322 19.68 -12.16 2.04
N VAL A 323 18.41 -11.85 2.32
CA VAL A 323 17.29 -12.17 1.42
C VAL A 323 17.43 -11.43 0.09
N LEU A 324 17.77 -10.14 0.12
CA LEU A 324 18.04 -9.33 -1.07
C LEU A 324 19.24 -9.86 -1.86
N ALA A 325 20.33 -10.24 -1.19
CA ALA A 325 21.51 -10.81 -1.84
C ALA A 325 21.18 -12.13 -2.54
N ALA A 326 20.45 -13.04 -1.88
CA ALA A 326 19.95 -14.26 -2.49
C ALA A 326 19.04 -13.95 -3.68
N ALA A 327 18.11 -13.01 -3.55
CA ALA A 327 17.27 -12.59 -4.66
C ALA A 327 18.08 -12.01 -5.84
N GLY A 328 19.14 -11.26 -5.55
CA GLY A 328 20.09 -10.74 -6.54
C GLY A 328 20.78 -11.86 -7.32
N VAL A 329 21.22 -12.93 -6.66
CA VAL A 329 21.77 -14.11 -7.34
C VAL A 329 20.76 -14.73 -8.30
N GLY A 330 19.48 -14.84 -7.91
CA GLY A 330 18.43 -15.34 -8.79
C GLY A 330 18.07 -14.38 -9.92
N ALA A 331 18.16 -13.06 -9.69
CA ALA A 331 18.03 -12.06 -10.73
C ALA A 331 19.12 -12.20 -11.80
N LEU A 332 20.37 -12.44 -11.40
CA LEU A 332 21.48 -12.74 -12.30
C LEU A 332 21.28 -14.04 -13.10
N ARG A 333 20.55 -15.01 -12.53
CA ARG A 333 20.10 -16.24 -13.23
C ARG A 333 18.89 -16.01 -14.14
N GLY A 334 18.46 -14.76 -14.30
CA GLY A 334 17.41 -14.34 -15.21
C GLY A 334 15.98 -14.49 -14.70
N ALA A 335 15.78 -14.66 -13.41
CA ALA A 335 14.43 -14.70 -12.82
C ALA A 335 13.63 -13.41 -13.12
N LEU A 336 14.31 -12.26 -13.12
CA LEU A 336 13.71 -10.96 -13.37
C LEU A 336 13.57 -10.62 -14.86
N TRP A 337 14.19 -11.39 -15.76
CA TRP A 337 14.01 -11.25 -17.21
C TRP A 337 12.72 -11.90 -17.72
N ARG A 338 12.01 -12.62 -16.86
CA ARG A 338 10.65 -13.09 -17.16
C ARG A 338 9.70 -11.88 -17.28
N PRO A 339 8.65 -11.95 -18.11
CA PRO A 339 7.77 -10.81 -18.37
C PRO A 339 7.24 -10.13 -17.09
N LEU A 340 6.83 -10.90 -16.08
CA LEU A 340 6.38 -10.36 -14.80
C LEU A 340 7.50 -9.68 -14.00
N GLY A 341 8.72 -10.23 -14.03
CA GLY A 341 9.88 -9.63 -13.38
C GLY A 341 10.27 -8.30 -14.03
N VAL A 342 10.25 -8.23 -15.36
CA VAL A 342 10.50 -7.00 -16.11
C VAL A 342 9.44 -5.94 -15.79
N ALA A 343 8.16 -6.32 -15.73
CA ALA A 343 7.11 -5.40 -15.33
C ALA A 343 7.29 -4.90 -13.89
N ALA A 344 7.62 -5.78 -12.94
CA ALA A 344 7.89 -5.38 -11.56
C ALA A 344 9.05 -4.38 -11.48
N LEU A 345 10.16 -4.64 -12.18
CA LEU A 345 11.29 -3.71 -12.27
C LEU A 345 10.92 -2.39 -12.95
N GLY A 346 10.12 -2.43 -14.02
CA GLY A 346 9.64 -1.24 -14.71
C GLY A 346 8.74 -0.36 -13.82
N LEU A 347 7.91 -0.98 -12.98
CA LEU A 347 7.08 -0.27 -12.02
C LEU A 347 7.89 0.32 -10.85
N LEU A 348 8.89 -0.41 -10.36
CA LEU A 348 9.84 0.13 -9.38
C LEU A 348 10.65 1.30 -9.96
N ALA A 349 11.10 1.19 -11.21
CA ALA A 349 11.79 2.25 -11.92
C ALA A 349 10.88 3.48 -12.13
N PHE A 350 9.60 3.26 -12.46
CA PHE A 350 8.61 4.33 -12.54
C PHE A 350 8.45 5.03 -11.19
N HIS A 351 8.24 4.30 -10.09
CA HIS A 351 8.12 4.91 -8.76
C HIS A 351 9.38 5.66 -8.36
N PHE A 352 10.56 5.10 -8.64
CA PHE A 352 11.83 5.78 -8.42
C PHE A 352 11.91 7.09 -9.21
N ALA A 353 11.63 7.06 -10.51
CA ALA A 353 11.70 8.22 -11.37
C ALA A 353 10.67 9.29 -10.96
N PHE A 354 9.41 8.90 -10.77
CA PHE A 354 8.33 9.81 -10.40
C PHE A 354 8.60 10.47 -9.04
N HIS A 355 8.98 9.71 -8.01
CA HIS A 355 9.25 10.24 -6.66
C HIS A 355 10.65 10.83 -6.47
N SER A 356 11.44 10.91 -7.55
CA SER A 356 12.68 11.71 -7.57
C SER A 356 12.37 13.20 -7.59
N PHE A 357 11.25 13.60 -8.19
CA PHE A 357 10.81 14.99 -8.25
C PHE A 357 9.38 15.21 -7.73
N PHE A 358 8.60 14.17 -7.40
CA PHE A 358 7.22 14.31 -6.92
C PHE A 358 7.06 13.88 -5.45
N GLY A 359 6.47 14.78 -4.65
CA GLY A 359 6.14 14.52 -3.25
C GLY A 359 7.24 14.95 -2.28
N ASN A 360 6.88 15.09 -1.00
CA ASN A 360 7.79 15.60 0.04
C ASN A 360 8.21 14.53 1.06
N ASP A 361 7.35 13.54 1.33
CA ASP A 361 7.66 12.39 2.17
C ASP A 361 7.43 11.15 1.30
N ARG A 362 8.49 10.44 0.97
CA ARG A 362 8.45 9.32 0.02
C ARG A 362 7.80 8.11 0.64
N PHE A 363 7.89 7.96 1.96
CA PHE A 363 7.27 6.83 2.63
C PHE A 363 5.74 6.86 2.52
N LEU A 364 5.14 8.04 2.37
CA LEU A 364 3.70 8.21 2.10
C LEU A 364 3.21 7.30 0.96
N TYR A 365 4.01 7.15 -0.08
CA TYR A 365 3.66 6.43 -1.30
C TYR A 365 4.04 4.93 -1.25
N ALA A 366 4.68 4.48 -0.16
CA ALA A 366 5.40 3.23 -0.13
C ALA A 366 4.53 1.99 -0.32
N ALA A 367 3.28 2.01 0.14
CA ALA A 367 2.37 0.88 -0.04
C ALA A 367 2.21 0.48 -1.52
N GLY A 368 2.26 1.45 -2.44
CA GLY A 368 2.12 1.21 -3.88
C GLY A 368 3.26 0.39 -4.48
N TRP A 369 4.52 0.65 -4.09
CA TRP A 369 5.68 -0.08 -4.63
C TRP A 369 6.10 -1.28 -3.80
N THR A 370 5.72 -1.37 -2.53
CA THR A 370 6.08 -2.49 -1.63
C THR A 370 5.71 -3.84 -2.25
N LEU A 371 4.54 -3.93 -2.90
CA LEU A 371 4.10 -5.11 -3.63
C LEU A 371 5.12 -5.53 -4.68
N PHE A 372 5.60 -4.60 -5.52
CA PHE A 372 6.52 -4.89 -6.61
C PHE A 372 7.94 -5.18 -6.11
N THR A 373 8.36 -4.55 -5.00
CA THR A 373 9.60 -4.90 -4.29
C THR A 373 9.53 -6.36 -3.83
N VAL A 374 8.48 -6.73 -3.09
CA VAL A 374 8.31 -8.09 -2.58
C VAL A 374 8.19 -9.10 -3.72
N LEU A 375 7.47 -8.77 -4.80
CA LEU A 375 7.35 -9.62 -5.99
C LEU A 375 8.71 -9.88 -6.65
N ALA A 376 9.50 -8.82 -6.90
CA ALA A 376 10.81 -8.96 -7.51
C ALA A 376 11.75 -9.78 -6.62
N VAL A 377 11.76 -9.51 -5.31
CA VAL A 377 12.56 -10.27 -4.34
C VAL A 377 12.13 -11.73 -4.30
N ALA A 378 10.84 -12.03 -4.26
CA ALA A 378 10.34 -13.40 -4.22
C ALA A 378 10.71 -14.21 -5.47
N LEU A 379 10.61 -13.61 -6.66
CA LEU A 379 10.99 -14.24 -7.93
C LEU A 379 12.49 -14.54 -7.98
N GLY A 380 13.32 -13.57 -7.59
CA GLY A 380 14.76 -13.75 -7.48
C GLY A 380 15.10 -14.83 -6.46
N PHE A 381 14.52 -14.77 -5.26
CA PHE A 381 14.82 -15.68 -4.17
C PHE A 381 14.46 -17.13 -4.51
N GLU A 382 13.28 -17.37 -5.12
CA GLU A 382 12.88 -18.71 -5.59
C GLU A 382 13.87 -19.28 -6.62
N ALA A 383 14.40 -18.45 -7.52
CA ALA A 383 15.37 -18.90 -8.54
C ALA A 383 16.78 -19.13 -7.97
N ALA A 384 17.12 -18.46 -6.88
CA ALA A 384 18.42 -18.58 -6.24
C ALA A 384 18.55 -19.86 -5.42
N VAL A 385 17.50 -20.22 -4.66
CA VAL A 385 17.53 -21.33 -3.72
C VAL A 385 17.40 -22.67 -4.45
N PRO A 386 18.40 -23.58 -4.32
CA PRO A 386 18.33 -24.91 -4.93
C PRO A 386 17.10 -25.70 -4.47
N ARG A 387 16.55 -26.56 -5.33
CA ARG A 387 15.35 -27.36 -5.04
C ARG A 387 15.55 -28.45 -3.98
N ALA A 388 16.80 -28.74 -3.60
CA ALA A 388 17.11 -29.73 -2.57
C ALA A 388 16.51 -29.34 -1.20
N ARG A 389 16.21 -30.35 -0.38
CA ARG A 389 15.47 -30.17 0.89
C ARG A 389 16.22 -29.27 1.87
N ALA A 390 17.52 -29.50 2.08
CA ALA A 390 18.33 -28.76 3.05
C ALA A 390 18.40 -27.24 2.75
N PRO A 391 18.78 -26.79 1.54
CA PRO A 391 18.83 -25.35 1.24
C PRO A 391 17.45 -24.70 1.30
N ARG A 392 16.37 -25.39 0.90
CA ARG A 392 15.01 -24.87 1.07
C ARG A 392 14.59 -24.74 2.53
N ALA A 393 14.96 -25.69 3.39
CA ALA A 393 14.72 -25.59 4.81
C ALA A 393 15.48 -24.41 5.43
N ALA A 394 16.76 -24.24 5.09
CA ALA A 394 17.57 -23.11 5.53
C ALA A 394 16.99 -21.76 5.05
N ALA A 395 16.54 -21.69 3.79
CA ALA A 395 15.87 -20.52 3.24
C ALA A 395 14.55 -20.21 3.96
N CYS A 396 13.74 -21.22 4.28
CA CYS A 396 12.54 -21.03 5.09
C CYS A 396 12.86 -20.54 6.51
N ALA A 397 13.92 -21.06 7.12
CA ALA A 397 14.36 -20.62 8.45
C ALA A 397 14.83 -19.16 8.43
N LEU A 398 15.58 -18.74 7.39
CA LEU A 398 15.96 -17.35 7.16
C LEU A 398 14.74 -16.44 7.05
N LEU A 399 13.76 -16.81 6.21
CA LEU A 399 12.53 -16.03 6.02
C LEU A 399 11.69 -15.97 7.30
N ALA A 400 11.60 -17.07 8.05
CA ALA A 400 10.89 -17.11 9.32
C ALA A 400 11.55 -16.22 10.38
N ALA A 401 12.88 -16.30 10.53
CA ALA A 401 13.63 -15.45 11.45
C ALA A 401 13.49 -13.98 11.09
N PHE A 402 13.59 -13.64 9.79
CA PHE A 402 13.36 -12.29 9.32
C PHE A 402 11.95 -11.81 9.63
N LEU A 403 10.91 -12.60 9.30
CA LEU A 403 9.52 -12.24 9.53
C LEU A 403 9.21 -12.01 11.02
N LEU A 404 9.75 -12.84 11.92
CA LEU A 404 9.58 -12.66 13.37
C LEU A 404 10.18 -11.34 13.86
N LEU A 405 11.40 -11.01 13.42
CA LEU A 405 12.02 -9.73 13.76
C LEU A 405 11.28 -8.55 13.13
N GLN A 406 10.85 -8.68 11.87
CA GLN A 406 10.08 -7.67 11.14
C GLN A 406 8.78 -7.34 11.88
N LEU A 407 8.01 -8.35 12.31
CA LEU A 407 6.80 -8.19 13.10
C LEU A 407 7.07 -7.43 14.40
N GLY A 408 8.10 -7.82 15.16
CA GLY A 408 8.46 -7.17 16.42
C GLY A 408 8.87 -5.70 16.22
N PHE A 409 9.73 -5.43 15.22
CA PHE A 409 10.21 -4.07 14.96
C PHE A 409 9.15 -3.15 14.37
N ASN A 410 8.29 -3.65 13.48
CA ASN A 410 7.22 -2.83 12.89
C ASN A 410 6.05 -2.62 13.87
N TRP A 411 5.81 -3.54 14.81
CA TRP A 411 4.92 -3.29 15.94
C TRP A 411 5.46 -2.18 16.85
N ARG A 412 6.77 -2.24 17.19
CA ARG A 412 7.44 -1.18 17.95
C ARG A 412 7.41 0.16 17.22
N PHE A 413 7.63 0.15 15.90
CA PHE A 413 7.54 1.34 15.04
C PHE A 413 6.20 2.07 15.19
N LEU A 414 5.07 1.37 15.25
CA LEU A 414 3.77 2.03 15.52
C LEU A 414 3.72 2.73 16.88
N GLY A 415 4.37 2.16 17.90
CA GLY A 415 4.54 2.84 19.20
C GLY A 415 5.33 4.12 19.08
N GLU A 416 6.48 4.05 18.41
CA GLU A 416 7.34 5.21 18.21
C GLU A 416 6.66 6.29 17.33
N LEU A 417 5.77 5.90 16.40
CA LEU A 417 4.95 6.85 15.64
C LEU A 417 3.97 7.60 16.54
N ARG A 418 3.27 6.89 17.43
CA ARG A 418 2.39 7.50 18.44
C ARG A 418 3.18 8.48 19.30
N ASP A 419 4.35 8.07 19.79
CA ASP A 419 5.19 8.91 20.65
C ASP A 419 5.69 10.17 19.92
N ALA A 420 6.10 10.03 18.65
CA ALA A 420 6.58 11.13 17.83
C ALA A 420 5.46 12.11 17.41
N ALA A 421 4.26 11.59 17.12
CA ALA A 421 3.08 12.39 16.80
C ALA A 421 2.53 13.14 18.03
N GLY A 422 2.68 12.55 19.22
CA GLY A 422 2.12 13.05 20.47
C GLY A 422 0.63 12.76 20.63
N PRO A 423 0.07 13.05 21.82
CA PRO A 423 -1.35 12.86 22.09
C PRO A 423 -2.20 13.80 21.23
N GLY A 424 -3.34 13.32 20.77
CA GLY A 424 -4.35 14.17 20.16
C GLY A 424 -5.03 15.11 21.16
N PRO A 425 -5.68 16.19 20.71
CA PRO A 425 -6.48 17.09 21.54
C PRO A 425 -7.40 16.39 22.54
N ARG A 426 -8.00 15.25 22.16
CA ARG A 426 -8.85 14.42 23.03
C ARG A 426 -8.12 13.85 24.24
N ALA A 427 -6.86 13.43 24.09
CA ALA A 427 -6.07 12.93 25.20
C ALA A 427 -5.65 14.05 26.17
N LEU A 428 -5.72 15.32 25.73
CA LEU A 428 -5.42 16.50 26.53
C LEU A 428 -6.66 17.12 27.19
N ALA A 429 -7.87 16.76 26.75
CA ALA A 429 -9.09 17.24 27.39
C ALA A 429 -9.19 16.67 28.82
N PRO A 430 -9.32 17.51 29.87
CA PRO A 430 -9.46 17.02 31.23
C PRO A 430 -10.66 16.07 31.26
N ALA A 431 -10.46 14.87 31.81
CA ALA A 431 -11.54 13.91 32.02
C ALA A 431 -12.68 14.67 32.71
N ALA A 432 -13.78 14.90 31.98
CA ALA A 432 -14.87 15.70 32.48
C ALA A 432 -15.25 15.15 33.84
N ALA A 433 -15.08 15.96 34.89
CA ALA A 433 -15.39 15.55 36.26
C ALA A 433 -16.78 14.91 36.26
N PRO A 434 -16.97 13.75 36.91
CA PRO A 434 -18.26 13.09 36.94
C PRO A 434 -19.27 14.14 37.38
N ARG A 435 -20.27 14.42 36.54
CA ARG A 435 -21.35 15.33 36.88
C ARG A 435 -21.95 14.78 38.17
N ALA A 436 -21.73 15.47 39.28
CA ALA A 436 -22.43 15.20 40.52
C ALA A 436 -23.92 15.29 40.18
N GLY A 437 -24.59 14.13 40.23
CA GLY A 437 -26.04 14.08 40.06
C GLY A 437 -26.72 14.83 41.21
N PRO A 438 -27.91 15.41 40.97
CA PRO A 438 -28.72 15.99 42.03
C PRO A 438 -29.14 14.96 43.08
#